data_AF-A0A2N5PA02-F1
#
_entry.id   AF-A0A2N5PA02-F1
#
_cell.length_a   1.000
_cell.length_b   1.000
_cell.length_c   1.000
_cell.angle_alpha   90.00
_cell.angle_beta   90.00
_cell.angle_gamma   90.00
#
_symmetry.space_group_name_H-M   'P 1'
#
loop_
_entity.id
_entity.type
_entity.pdbx_description
1 polymer ?
#
loop_
_entity_poly.entity_id
_entity_poly.type
_entity_poly.pdbx_seq_one_letter_code
_entity_poly.pdbx_strand_id
1 'polypeptide(L)' 'MVTTKHKDVTERLLQVRPVLAAKARKVLDMNKSERHIRGGLATKEKYLHQHEKNKS' A
#
# COMPACT_ATOMS: atom_id res chain seq x y z
N MET A 1 -10.83 6.61 -3.14
CA MET A 1 -11.92 5.61 -3.30
C MET A 1 -11.57 4.41 -2.43
N VAL A 2 -12.37 4.09 -1.41
CA VAL A 2 -12.14 2.91 -0.56
C VAL A 2 -12.46 1.66 -1.38
N THR A 3 -11.45 0.87 -1.69
CA THR A 3 -11.61 -0.39 -2.42
C THR A 3 -12.32 -1.42 -1.54
N THR A 4 -13.15 -2.29 -2.13
CA THR A 4 -13.86 -3.39 -1.46
C THR A 4 -12.98 -4.24 -0.53
N LYS A 5 -11.72 -4.49 -0.92
CA LYS A 5 -10.73 -5.19 -0.07
C LYS A 5 -10.40 -4.45 1.24
N HIS A 6 -10.34 -3.12 1.22
CA HIS A 6 -10.10 -2.35 2.43
C HIS A 6 -11.29 -2.47 3.39
N LYS A 7 -12.52 -2.38 2.89
CA LYS A 7 -13.75 -2.57 3.70
C LYS A 7 -13.77 -3.94 4.40
N ASP A 8 -13.50 -5.02 3.68
CA ASP A 8 -13.52 -6.37 4.28
C ASP A 8 -12.43 -6.56 5.35
N VAL A 9 -11.22 -6.03 5.15
CA VAL A 9 -10.10 -6.24 6.08
C VAL A 9 -10.19 -5.33 7.31
N THR A 10 -10.75 -4.13 7.21
CA THR A 10 -10.83 -3.21 8.36
C THR A 10 -12.14 -3.29 9.13
N GLU A 11 -13.27 -3.63 8.49
CA GLU A 11 -14.59 -3.61 9.13
C GLU A 11 -15.10 -5.03 9.39
N ARG A 12 -15.18 -5.87 8.34
CA ARG A 12 -15.76 -7.22 8.46
C ARG A 12 -14.85 -8.20 9.22
N LEU A 13 -13.53 -8.15 8.98
CA LEU A 13 -12.58 -9.02 9.66
C LEU A 13 -12.54 -8.78 11.17
N LEU A 14 -12.76 -7.54 11.61
CA LEU A 14 -12.83 -7.20 13.02
C LEU A 14 -14.04 -7.85 13.70
N GLN A 15 -15.19 -7.90 13.02
CA GLN A 15 -16.42 -8.50 13.52
C GLN A 15 -16.36 -10.04 13.56
N VAL A 16 -15.75 -10.67 12.55
CA VAL A 16 -15.73 -12.13 12.44
C VAL A 16 -14.55 -12.76 13.19
N ARG A 17 -13.35 -12.14 13.17
CA ARG A 17 -12.12 -12.67 13.78
C ARG A 17 -11.23 -11.55 14.34
N PRO A 18 -11.52 -11.01 15.53
CA PRO A 18 -10.82 -9.85 16.09
C PRO A 18 -9.31 -10.08 16.29
N VAL A 19 -8.88 -11.29 16.66
CA VAL A 19 -7.45 -11.64 16.80
C VAL A 19 -6.70 -11.53 15.47
N LEU A 20 -7.32 -11.93 14.37
CA LEU A 20 -6.72 -11.84 13.04
C LEU A 20 -6.71 -10.39 12.54
N ALA A 21 -7.75 -9.62 12.83
CA ALA A 21 -7.83 -8.20 12.52
C ALA A 21 -6.70 -7.39 13.20
N ALA A 22 -6.36 -7.71 14.46
CA ALA A 22 -5.25 -7.07 15.16
C ALA A 22 -3.89 -7.34 14.49
N LYS A 23 -3.68 -8.55 13.94
CA LYS A 23 -2.48 -8.87 13.16
C LYS A 23 -2.45 -8.14 11.83
N ALA A 24 -3.58 -8.10 11.12
CA ALA A 24 -3.71 -7.38 9.85
C ALA A 24 -3.49 -5.87 10.02
N ARG A 25 -3.96 -5.29 11.14
CA ARG A 25 -3.73 -3.88 11.48
C ARG A 25 -2.24 -3.53 11.53
N LYS A 26 -1.42 -4.34 12.22
CA LYS A 26 0.03 -4.13 12.29
C LYS A 26 0.68 -4.09 10.91
N VAL A 27 0.30 -5.01 10.02
CA VAL A 27 0.82 -5.05 8.64
C VAL A 27 0.34 -3.85 7.82
N LEU A 28 -0.92 -3.44 7.98
CA LEU A 28 -1.46 -2.25 7.30
C LEU A 28 -0.77 -0.97 7.75
N ASP A 29 -0.46 -0.83 9.03
CA ASP A 29 0.22 0.33 9.58
C ASP A 29 1.65 0.45 9.05
N MET A 30 2.38 -0.67 9.00
CA MET A 30 3.70 -0.75 8.38
C MET A 30 3.66 -0.42 6.88
N ASN A 31 2.70 -0.99 6.15
CA ASN A 31 2.52 -0.69 4.73
C ASN A 31 2.20 0.79 4.47
N LYS A 32 1.52 1.46 5.41
CA LYS A 32 1.17 2.87 5.34
C LYS A 32 2.38 3.76 5.63
N SER A 33 3.22 3.41 6.61
CA SER A 33 4.46 4.16 6.89
C SER A 33 5.44 4.06 5.72
N GLU A 34 5.62 2.87 5.15
CA GLU A 34 6.51 2.64 4.01
C GLU A 34 5.98 3.20 2.69
N ARG A 35 4.69 3.54 2.60
CA ARG A 35 4.06 4.04 1.37
C ARG A 35 4.79 5.26 0.81
N HIS A 36 5.26 6.16 1.67
CA HIS A 36 5.96 7.37 1.22
C HIS A 36 7.33 7.07 0.62
N ILE A 37 8.05 6.11 1.19
CA ILE A 37 9.34 5.64 0.66
C ILE A 37 9.13 5.01 -0.73
N ARG A 38 8.14 4.12 -0.84
CA ARG A 38 7.76 3.51 -2.13
C ARG A 38 7.31 4.56 -3.15
N GLY A 39 6.58 5.58 -2.72
CA GLY A 39 6.18 6.70 -3.57
C GLY A 39 7.37 7.46 -4.15
N GLY A 40 8.37 7.78 -3.31
CA GLY A 40 9.61 8.43 -3.76
C GLY A 40 10.40 7.60 -4.78
N LEU A 41 10.52 6.28 -4.53
CA LEU A 41 11.15 5.35 -5.47
C LEU A 41 10.41 5.29 -6.80
N ALA A 42 9.08 5.19 -6.77
CA ALA A 42 8.26 5.18 -7.98
C ALA A 42 8.39 6.47 -8.81
N THR A 43 8.50 7.64 -8.15
CA THR A 43 8.77 8.91 -8.84
C THR A 43 10.15 8.89 -9.49
N LYS A 44 11.19 8.45 -8.77
CA LYS A 44 12.56 8.33 -9.29
C LYS A 44 12.62 7.41 -10.52
N GLU A 45 12.03 6.22 -10.43
CA GLU A 45 11.95 5.27 -11.55
C GLU A 45 11.20 5.82 -12.76
N LYS A 46 10.08 6.53 -12.53
CA LYS A 46 9.32 7.17 -13.61
C LYS A 46 10.16 8.15 -14.42
N TYR A 47 11.01 8.95 -13.77
CA TYR A 47 11.89 9.89 -14.47
C TYR A 47 13.07 9.20 -15.15
N LEU A 48 13.66 8.20 -14.49
CA LEU A 48 14.75 7.42 -15.09
C LEU A 48 14.30 6.71 -16.37
N HIS A 49 13.15 6.03 -16.35
CA HIS A 49 12.60 5.37 -17.54
C HIS A 49 12.19 6.35 -18.66
N GLN A 50 11.71 7.55 -18.33
CA GLN A 50 11.43 8.58 -19.34
C GLN A 50 12.72 9.08 -19.99
N HIS A 51 13.80 9.24 -19.22
CA HIS A 51 15.08 9.67 -19.74
C HIS A 51 15.74 8.60 -20.64
N GLU A 52 15.66 7.32 -20.25
CA GLU A 52 16.13 6.21 -21.09
C GLU A 52 15.31 6.06 -22.38
N LYS A 53 13.98 6.26 -22.32
CA LYS A 53 13.14 6.26 -23.53
C LYS A 53 13.44 7.40 -24.51
N ASN A 54 13.89 8.55 -24.03
CA ASN A 54 14.23 9.71 -24.87
C ASN A 54 15.64 9.63 -25.49
N LYS A 55 16.48 8.67 -25.07
CA LYS A 55 17.82 8.44 -25.63
C LYS A 55 17.87 7.38 -26.74
N SER A 56 16.76 6.68 -26.96
CA SER A 56 16.59 5.68 -28.03
C SER A 56 15.78 6.25 -29.19
#